data_AF-A0A953T0N2-F1
#
_entry.id   AF-A0A953T0N2-F1
#
_cell.length_a   1.000
_cell.length_b   1.000
_cell.length_c   1.000
_cell.angle_alpha   90.00
_cell.angle_beta   90.00
_cell.angle_gamma   90.00
#
_symmetry.space_group_name_H-M   'P 1'
#
loop_
_entity.id
_entity.type
_entity.pdbx_description
1 polymer ?
#
loop_
_entity_poly.entity_id
_entity_poly.type
_entity_poly.pdbx_seq_one_letter_code
_entity_poly.pdbx_strand_id
1 'polypeptide(L)'
;MKLLLFLFFIPLLSVAQPIEMYAPSNEHPFGRLNPEAPKEVGDSEQLIGSCDCISTTRKADQSWGEPQKMTWTFKYILNGMGVQDESYKEDGSHSGSIRQFIADSSKWYVHWYSNGTPSTSLPTWVGGKRGDSIVLYNEQKAPNGTDGFYRLTFSDISEKGFNWMGEWVNTAETFAFPTWKIECIKRIPASDKAIILKNTEAFSKAYMDSDYEALANIYSEDGKIFPMNADIISGREAIMKRWVLAEGTKVLHHKVTPSEIKIIGDYAYDYGYYEGRTRTTAPLEIAFKGKYVIVWKKHKGDWKIYLDIWNPLKN
;
A
#
# COMPACT_ATOMS: atom_id res chain seq x y z
N MET A 1 17.95 -4.86 -71.28
CA MET A 1 17.13 -4.39 -70.14
C MET A 1 17.18 -5.48 -69.06
N LYS A 2 18.09 -5.35 -68.07
CA LYS A 2 18.22 -6.30 -66.94
C LYS A 2 17.48 -5.69 -65.76
N LEU A 3 16.40 -6.32 -65.32
CA LEU A 3 15.59 -5.91 -64.19
C LEU A 3 16.24 -6.46 -62.91
N LEU A 4 16.84 -5.60 -62.08
CA LEU A 4 17.29 -5.97 -60.73
C LEU A 4 16.09 -5.95 -59.77
N LEU A 5 15.76 -7.11 -59.21
CA LEU A 5 14.82 -7.23 -58.10
C LEU A 5 15.55 -6.90 -56.79
N PHE A 6 15.21 -5.78 -56.16
CA PHE A 6 15.66 -5.47 -54.80
C PHE A 6 14.65 -6.07 -53.80
N LEU A 7 15.04 -7.17 -53.15
CA LEU A 7 14.33 -7.73 -51.99
C LEU A 7 14.66 -6.90 -50.76
N PHE A 8 13.70 -6.09 -50.29
CA PHE A 8 13.75 -5.44 -48.98
C PHE A 8 13.51 -6.48 -47.89
N PHE A 9 14.57 -6.87 -47.19
CA PHE A 9 14.47 -7.62 -45.93
C PHE A 9 14.12 -6.63 -44.81
N ILE A 10 12.86 -6.66 -44.35
CA ILE A 10 12.44 -5.93 -43.15
C ILE A 10 12.79 -6.82 -41.94
N PRO A 11 13.66 -6.38 -41.01
CA PRO A 11 13.93 -7.14 -39.81
C PRO A 11 12.71 -7.06 -38.88
N LEU A 12 12.04 -8.18 -38.67
CA LEU A 12 11.08 -8.36 -37.58
C LEU A 12 11.86 -8.31 -36.25
N LEU A 13 11.95 -7.12 -35.66
CA LEU A 13 12.31 -6.94 -34.26
C LEU A 13 11.21 -7.56 -33.41
N SER A 14 11.39 -8.83 -33.02
CA SER A 14 10.61 -9.45 -31.95
C SER A 14 10.97 -8.73 -30.65
N VAL A 15 10.10 -7.82 -30.22
CA VAL A 15 10.17 -7.25 -28.87
C VAL A 15 9.71 -8.38 -27.95
N ALA A 16 10.67 -9.08 -27.33
CA ALA A 16 10.38 -10.05 -26.28
C ALA A 16 9.58 -9.34 -25.18
N GLN A 17 8.33 -9.75 -24.95
CA GLN A 17 7.55 -9.22 -23.85
C GLN A 17 8.25 -9.54 -22.52
N PRO A 18 8.32 -8.60 -21.57
CA PRO A 18 8.94 -8.87 -20.28
C PRO A 18 8.20 -10.04 -19.60
N ILE A 19 8.97 -11.07 -19.24
CA ILE A 19 8.48 -12.36 -18.72
C ILE A 19 7.67 -12.21 -17.41
N GLU A 20 7.81 -11.08 -16.71
CA GLU A 20 7.23 -10.82 -15.39
C GLU A 20 6.21 -9.66 -15.36
N MET A 21 5.51 -9.41 -16.46
CA MET A 21 4.56 -8.29 -16.62
C MET A 21 3.51 -8.15 -15.50
N TYR A 22 3.11 -9.25 -14.87
CA TYR A 22 2.06 -9.31 -13.84
C TYR A 22 2.61 -9.62 -12.43
N ALA A 23 3.93 -9.80 -12.31
CA ALA A 23 4.58 -9.96 -11.02
C ALA A 23 4.51 -8.64 -10.20
N PRO A 24 4.68 -8.71 -8.87
CA PRO A 24 4.83 -7.52 -8.05
C PRO A 24 5.96 -6.60 -8.53
N SER A 25 5.68 -5.30 -8.56
CA SER A 25 6.62 -4.25 -8.98
C SER A 25 6.41 -2.98 -8.15
N ASN A 26 7.21 -1.94 -8.38
CA ASN A 26 7.02 -0.65 -7.70
C ASN A 26 5.67 0.01 -8.04
N GLU A 27 5.19 -0.16 -9.27
CA GLU A 27 3.88 0.36 -9.72
C GLU A 27 2.72 -0.52 -9.23
N HIS A 28 2.95 -1.82 -9.12
CA HIS A 28 1.97 -2.81 -8.71
C HIS A 28 2.52 -3.66 -7.55
N PRO A 29 2.55 -3.13 -6.32
CA PRO A 29 3.24 -3.77 -5.19
C PRO A 29 2.70 -5.14 -4.80
N PHE A 30 1.48 -5.49 -5.23
CA PHE A 30 0.86 -6.78 -5.00
C PHE A 30 0.70 -7.63 -6.28
N GLY A 31 1.34 -7.23 -7.38
CA GLY A 31 1.18 -7.85 -8.68
C GLY A 31 -0.18 -7.58 -9.30
N ARG A 32 -0.47 -8.25 -10.42
CA ARG A 32 -1.74 -8.14 -11.16
C ARG A 32 -2.25 -9.52 -11.55
N LEU A 33 -3.56 -9.65 -11.72
CA LEU A 33 -4.15 -10.84 -12.31
C LEU A 33 -3.66 -10.98 -13.75
N ASN A 34 -3.18 -12.17 -14.12
CA ASN A 34 -2.83 -12.45 -15.50
C ASN A 34 -4.12 -12.70 -16.31
N PRO A 35 -4.32 -12.03 -17.46
CA PRO A 35 -5.48 -12.26 -18.32
C PRO A 35 -5.62 -13.71 -18.81
N GLU A 36 -4.51 -14.45 -18.88
CA GLU A 36 -4.46 -15.86 -19.28
C GLU A 36 -4.59 -16.83 -18.08
N ALA A 37 -4.70 -16.32 -16.85
CA ALA A 37 -4.94 -17.17 -15.68
C ALA A 37 -6.35 -17.80 -15.75
N PRO A 38 -6.55 -18.98 -15.12
CA PRO A 38 -7.89 -19.45 -14.82
C PRO A 38 -8.71 -18.34 -14.15
N LYS A 39 -9.97 -18.16 -14.58
CA LYS A 39 -10.82 -17.03 -14.15
C LYS A 39 -10.99 -16.99 -12.63
N GLU A 40 -10.98 -18.15 -12.00
CA GLU A 40 -11.10 -18.36 -10.57
C GLU A 40 -9.95 -17.74 -9.80
N VAL A 41 -8.77 -17.52 -10.40
CA VAL A 41 -7.68 -16.73 -9.76
C VAL A 41 -8.15 -15.31 -9.41
N GLY A 42 -9.12 -14.78 -10.16
CA GLY A 42 -9.83 -13.53 -9.86
C GLY A 42 -10.70 -13.57 -8.60
N ASP A 43 -11.06 -14.75 -8.05
CA ASP A 43 -11.83 -14.85 -6.80
C ASP A 43 -11.12 -14.19 -5.61
N SER A 44 -9.79 -14.07 -5.68
CA SER A 44 -8.97 -13.43 -4.64
C SER A 44 -8.76 -11.94 -4.86
N GLU A 45 -9.24 -11.33 -5.95
CA GLU A 45 -8.96 -9.93 -6.33
C GLU A 45 -9.27 -8.95 -5.18
N GLN A 46 -10.41 -9.12 -4.52
CA GLN A 46 -10.80 -8.27 -3.39
C GLN A 46 -9.96 -8.51 -2.12
N LEU A 47 -9.28 -9.65 -2.00
CA LEU A 47 -8.35 -9.93 -0.91
C LEU A 47 -6.97 -9.30 -1.15
N ILE A 48 -6.55 -9.10 -2.40
CA ILE A 48 -5.23 -8.56 -2.78
C ILE A 48 -4.98 -7.20 -2.13
N GLY A 49 -3.81 -7.05 -1.50
CA GLY A 49 -3.43 -5.88 -0.72
C GLY A 49 -3.09 -6.23 0.73
N SER A 50 -2.86 -5.20 1.55
CA SER A 50 -2.59 -5.36 2.98
C SER A 50 -3.81 -4.98 3.82
N CYS A 51 -4.04 -5.69 4.91
CA CYS A 51 -5.09 -5.44 5.88
C CYS A 51 -4.51 -5.29 7.29
N ASP A 52 -5.13 -4.43 8.09
CA ASP A 52 -5.01 -4.44 9.55
C ASP A 52 -6.08 -5.36 10.11
N CYS A 53 -5.68 -6.37 10.86
CA CYS A 53 -6.59 -7.40 11.33
C CYS A 53 -6.51 -7.62 12.84
N ILE A 54 -7.61 -8.11 13.40
CA ILE A 54 -7.73 -8.57 14.78
C ILE A 54 -7.96 -10.08 14.77
N SER A 55 -7.01 -10.84 15.31
CA SER A 55 -7.06 -12.31 15.41
C SER A 55 -7.44 -12.73 16.82
N THR A 56 -8.36 -13.68 16.96
CA THR A 56 -8.78 -14.21 18.27
C THR A 56 -8.95 -15.73 18.20
N THR A 57 -8.18 -16.46 18.97
CA THR A 57 -8.25 -17.93 19.09
C THR A 57 -8.99 -18.34 20.36
N ARG A 58 -9.64 -19.50 20.38
CA ARG A 58 -10.20 -20.05 21.61
C ARG A 58 -9.12 -20.60 22.55
N LYS A 59 -9.37 -20.49 23.85
CA LYS A 59 -8.60 -21.10 24.92
C LYS A 59 -9.05 -22.56 25.13
N ALA A 60 -8.29 -23.32 25.92
CA ALA A 60 -8.63 -24.69 26.28
C ALA A 60 -9.97 -24.82 27.05
N ASP A 61 -10.36 -23.78 27.78
CA ASP A 61 -11.67 -23.67 28.45
C ASP A 61 -12.83 -23.30 27.50
N GLN A 62 -12.55 -23.23 26.20
CA GLN A 62 -13.47 -22.87 25.13
C GLN A 62 -13.90 -21.40 25.11
N SER A 63 -13.45 -20.55 26.04
CA SER A 63 -13.65 -19.11 25.93
C SER A 63 -12.76 -18.50 24.84
N TRP A 64 -13.11 -17.31 24.35
CA TRP A 64 -12.25 -16.58 23.42
C TRP A 64 -11.02 -16.01 24.13
N GLY A 65 -9.88 -16.09 23.46
CA GLY A 65 -8.62 -15.47 23.84
C GLY A 65 -8.66 -13.95 23.81
N GLU A 66 -7.57 -13.34 24.27
CA GLU A 66 -7.37 -11.91 24.05
C GLU A 66 -7.15 -11.65 22.55
N PRO A 67 -7.77 -10.61 21.98
CA PRO A 67 -7.55 -10.25 20.59
C PRO A 67 -6.11 -9.79 20.35
N GLN A 68 -5.49 -10.27 19.27
CA GLN A 68 -4.15 -9.90 18.85
C GLN A 68 -4.20 -9.13 17.54
N LYS A 69 -3.45 -8.03 17.44
CA LYS A 69 -3.31 -7.33 16.16
C LYS A 69 -2.36 -8.08 15.26
N MET A 70 -2.67 -8.03 13.97
CA MET A 70 -1.80 -8.58 12.95
C MET A 70 -1.97 -7.83 11.62
N THR A 71 -0.94 -7.86 10.80
CA THR A 71 -1.04 -7.49 9.38
C THR A 71 -1.26 -8.74 8.56
N TRP A 72 -2.17 -8.71 7.59
CA TRP A 72 -2.32 -9.79 6.60
C TRP A 72 -2.22 -9.20 5.19
N THR A 73 -1.30 -9.71 4.38
CA THR A 73 -1.07 -9.23 3.01
C THR A 73 -1.28 -10.35 2.00
N PHE A 74 -2.03 -10.07 0.95
CA PHE A 74 -2.25 -10.95 -0.20
C PHE A 74 -1.61 -10.33 -1.44
N LYS A 75 -0.95 -11.15 -2.26
CA LYS A 75 -0.34 -10.72 -3.52
C LYS A 75 -0.45 -11.80 -4.59
N TYR A 76 -0.49 -11.39 -5.84
CA TYR A 76 -0.31 -12.28 -6.97
C TYR A 76 1.16 -12.72 -7.06
N ILE A 77 1.35 -14.00 -7.38
CA ILE A 77 2.65 -14.63 -7.61
C ILE A 77 2.61 -15.39 -8.93
N LEU A 78 3.76 -15.96 -9.33
CA LEU A 78 3.87 -16.77 -10.57
C LEU A 78 3.33 -16.00 -11.79
N ASN A 79 3.71 -14.72 -11.90
CA ASN A 79 3.26 -13.82 -12.95
C ASN A 79 1.73 -13.74 -13.10
N GLY A 80 1.02 -13.61 -11.97
CA GLY A 80 -0.45 -13.44 -11.94
C GLY A 80 -1.26 -14.73 -12.02
N MET A 81 -0.60 -15.90 -11.94
CA MET A 81 -1.23 -17.22 -12.04
C MET A 81 -1.59 -17.86 -10.69
N GLY A 82 -1.05 -17.33 -9.58
CA GLY A 82 -1.32 -17.82 -8.23
C GLY A 82 -1.38 -16.70 -7.22
N VAL A 83 -1.74 -17.02 -5.99
CA VAL A 83 -1.86 -16.05 -4.90
C VAL A 83 -1.01 -16.52 -3.72
N GLN A 84 -0.28 -15.61 -3.09
CA GLN A 84 0.38 -15.82 -1.82
C GLN A 84 -0.23 -14.88 -0.79
N ASP A 85 -0.39 -15.37 0.43
CA ASP A 85 -0.73 -14.53 1.58
C ASP A 85 0.23 -14.74 2.74
N GLU A 86 0.50 -13.67 3.49
CA GLU A 86 1.43 -13.66 4.63
C GLU A 86 0.83 -12.85 5.78
N SER A 87 1.00 -13.35 6.99
CA SER A 87 0.47 -12.79 8.23
C SER A 87 1.59 -12.54 9.25
N TYR A 88 1.56 -11.35 9.85
CA TYR A 88 2.51 -10.94 10.88
C TYR A 88 1.76 -10.51 12.14
N LYS A 89 1.80 -11.34 13.18
CA LYS A 89 1.21 -11.02 14.49
C LYS A 89 2.21 -10.32 15.40
N GLU A 90 1.71 -9.52 16.32
CA GLU A 90 2.52 -8.77 17.30
C GLU A 90 3.34 -9.68 18.24
N ASP A 91 2.91 -10.92 18.46
CA ASP A 91 3.62 -11.89 19.29
C ASP A 91 4.80 -12.59 18.58
N GLY A 92 5.10 -12.20 17.34
CA GLY A 92 6.17 -12.78 16.53
C GLY A 92 5.78 -14.08 15.81
N SER A 93 4.57 -14.60 16.02
CA SER A 93 4.05 -15.71 15.21
C SER A 93 3.66 -15.20 13.84
N HIS A 94 4.24 -15.83 12.81
CA HIS A 94 4.07 -15.45 11.42
C HIS A 94 3.70 -16.69 10.62
N SER A 95 2.77 -16.52 9.68
CA SER A 95 2.36 -17.61 8.80
C SER A 95 2.10 -17.13 7.40
N GLY A 96 2.12 -18.03 6.44
CA GLY A 96 1.75 -17.71 5.07
C GLY A 96 1.13 -18.90 4.38
N SER A 97 0.54 -18.62 3.23
CA SER A 97 -0.06 -19.63 2.37
C SER A 97 0.27 -19.37 0.90
N ILE A 98 0.44 -20.44 0.13
CA ILE A 98 0.47 -20.40 -1.33
C ILE A 98 -0.82 -21.04 -1.85
N ARG A 99 -1.50 -20.36 -2.77
CA ARG A 99 -2.78 -20.75 -3.34
C ARG A 99 -2.64 -20.97 -4.83
N GLN A 100 -3.00 -22.16 -5.28
CA GLN A 100 -3.03 -22.52 -6.70
C GLN A 100 -4.40 -23.09 -7.06
N PHE A 101 -4.97 -22.60 -8.16
CA PHE A 101 -6.20 -23.15 -8.70
C PHE A 101 -5.87 -24.26 -9.70
N ILE A 102 -6.47 -25.44 -9.53
CA ILE A 102 -6.31 -26.57 -10.44
C ILE A 102 -7.60 -26.73 -11.23
N ALA A 103 -7.57 -26.32 -12.51
CA ALA A 103 -8.74 -26.27 -13.40
C ALA A 103 -9.46 -27.62 -13.52
N ASP A 104 -8.72 -28.73 -13.68
CA ASP A 104 -9.28 -30.09 -13.82
C ASP A 104 -10.15 -30.51 -12.62
N SER A 105 -9.80 -30.03 -11.43
CA SER A 105 -10.54 -30.29 -10.19
C SER A 105 -11.51 -29.17 -9.81
N SER A 106 -11.44 -28.05 -10.53
CA SER A 106 -12.12 -26.78 -10.24
C SER A 106 -12.01 -26.36 -8.76
N LYS A 107 -10.82 -26.57 -8.17
CA LYS A 107 -10.56 -26.34 -6.74
C LYS A 107 -9.29 -25.55 -6.53
N TRP A 108 -9.33 -24.73 -5.50
CA TRP A 108 -8.18 -24.11 -4.86
C TRP A 108 -7.48 -25.11 -3.96
N TYR A 109 -6.16 -25.15 -4.08
CA TYR A 109 -5.24 -25.83 -3.16
C TYR A 109 -4.43 -24.76 -2.43
N VAL A 110 -4.54 -24.76 -1.11
CA VAL A 110 -3.92 -23.76 -0.24
C VAL A 110 -2.95 -24.46 0.70
N HIS A 111 -1.66 -24.26 0.46
CA HIS A 111 -0.57 -24.83 1.24
C HIS A 111 -0.10 -23.84 2.30
N TRP A 112 -0.27 -24.17 3.57
CA TRP A 112 0.04 -23.28 4.69
C TRP A 112 1.39 -23.60 5.34
N TYR A 113 2.07 -22.58 5.82
CA TYR A 113 3.34 -22.69 6.55
C TYR A 113 3.45 -21.62 7.64
N SER A 114 4.30 -21.85 8.65
CA SER A 114 4.57 -20.86 9.71
C SER A 114 6.00 -20.94 10.24
N ASN A 115 6.44 -19.87 10.90
CA ASN A 115 7.72 -19.85 11.60
C ASN A 115 7.67 -20.62 12.94
N GLY A 116 6.52 -20.65 13.61
CA GLY A 116 6.33 -21.31 14.90
C GLY A 116 6.22 -22.83 14.81
N THR A 117 5.72 -23.34 13.68
CA THR A 117 5.58 -24.78 13.42
C THR A 117 6.07 -25.11 12.01
N PRO A 118 7.40 -25.14 11.77
CA PRO A 118 7.94 -25.58 10.50
C PRO A 118 7.54 -27.04 10.24
N SER A 119 7.05 -27.33 9.04
CA SER A 119 6.64 -28.68 8.64
C SER A 119 7.44 -29.14 7.43
N THR A 120 7.76 -30.44 7.39
CA THR A 120 8.38 -31.09 6.21
C THR A 120 7.38 -31.36 5.10
N SER A 121 6.07 -31.32 5.41
CA SER A 121 4.97 -31.41 4.45
C SER A 121 3.94 -30.33 4.76
N LEU A 122 3.60 -29.51 3.79
CA LEU A 122 2.67 -28.41 4.02
C LEU A 122 1.23 -28.95 4.14
N PRO A 123 0.53 -28.68 5.26
CA PRO A 123 -0.90 -28.98 5.33
C PRO A 123 -1.63 -28.22 4.22
N THR A 124 -2.59 -28.90 3.61
CA THR A 124 -3.26 -28.43 2.39
C THR A 124 -4.76 -28.34 2.62
N TRP A 125 -5.31 -27.16 2.40
CA TRP A 125 -6.75 -26.94 2.36
C TRP A 125 -7.24 -26.91 0.93
N VAL A 126 -8.38 -27.55 0.68
CA VAL A 126 -8.96 -27.69 -0.65
C VAL A 126 -10.38 -27.12 -0.66
N GLY A 127 -10.72 -26.32 -1.65
CA GLY A 127 -12.09 -25.81 -1.78
C GLY A 127 -12.22 -24.71 -2.82
N GLY A 128 -13.07 -23.73 -2.56
CA GLY A 128 -13.29 -22.62 -3.47
C GLY A 128 -14.49 -21.78 -3.10
N LYS A 129 -14.98 -21.00 -4.06
CA LYS A 129 -16.09 -20.08 -3.84
C LYS A 129 -17.41 -20.84 -3.59
N ARG A 130 -18.18 -20.41 -2.59
CA ARG A 130 -19.53 -20.87 -2.27
C ARG A 130 -20.39 -19.63 -1.98
N GLY A 131 -21.16 -19.18 -2.97
CA GLY A 131 -21.85 -17.89 -2.91
C GLY A 131 -20.84 -16.73 -2.88
N ASP A 132 -20.96 -15.85 -1.88
CA ASP A 132 -20.06 -14.72 -1.68
C ASP A 132 -18.86 -15.03 -0.79
N SER A 133 -18.75 -16.28 -0.31
CA SER A 133 -17.68 -16.74 0.58
C SER A 133 -16.68 -17.64 -0.14
N ILE A 134 -15.46 -17.72 0.37
CA ILE A 134 -14.49 -18.77 -0.02
C ILE A 134 -14.42 -19.78 1.12
N VAL A 135 -14.66 -21.05 0.83
CA VAL A 135 -14.70 -22.12 1.82
C VAL A 135 -13.70 -23.22 1.45
N LEU A 136 -12.82 -23.55 2.38
CA LEU A 136 -11.73 -24.51 2.19
C LEU A 136 -11.75 -25.56 3.30
N TYR A 137 -11.39 -26.80 2.98
CA TYR A 137 -11.44 -27.94 3.89
C TYR A 137 -10.09 -28.64 3.97
N ASN A 138 -9.71 -29.04 5.17
CA ASN A 138 -8.64 -30.00 5.43
C ASN A 138 -9.21 -31.14 6.28
N GLU A 139 -8.94 -32.39 5.91
CA GLU A 139 -9.41 -33.55 6.67
C GLU A 139 -8.75 -33.58 8.05
N GLN A 140 -9.57 -33.58 9.10
CA GLN A 140 -9.07 -33.55 10.48
C GLN A 140 -10.07 -34.23 11.42
N LYS A 141 -9.62 -35.29 12.10
CA LYS A 141 -10.42 -35.92 13.16
C LYS A 141 -10.50 -35.00 14.39
N ALA A 142 -11.63 -35.03 15.07
CA ALA A 142 -11.77 -34.43 16.40
C ALA A 142 -10.88 -35.15 17.42
N PRO A 143 -10.57 -34.54 18.59
CA PRO A 143 -9.78 -35.18 19.64
C PRO A 143 -10.34 -36.52 20.15
N ASN A 144 -11.66 -36.73 20.01
CA ASN A 144 -12.33 -37.99 20.36
C ASN A 144 -12.31 -39.04 19.23
N GLY A 145 -11.62 -38.78 18.12
CA GLY A 145 -11.50 -39.68 16.97
C GLY A 145 -12.61 -39.57 15.92
N THR A 146 -13.61 -38.71 16.12
CA THR A 146 -14.71 -38.50 15.15
C THR A 146 -14.17 -37.88 13.87
N ASP A 147 -14.58 -38.42 12.72
CA ASP A 147 -14.19 -37.88 11.41
C ASP A 147 -14.82 -36.50 11.16
N GLY A 148 -14.07 -35.62 10.51
CA GLY A 148 -14.52 -34.28 10.20
C GLY A 148 -13.49 -33.50 9.42
N PHE A 149 -13.69 -32.18 9.35
CA PHE A 149 -12.82 -31.27 8.64
C PHE A 149 -12.47 -30.08 9.51
N TYR A 150 -11.27 -29.54 9.30
CA TYR A 150 -10.99 -28.16 9.64
C TYR A 150 -11.36 -27.26 8.46
N ARG A 151 -12.46 -26.52 8.61
CA ARG A 151 -13.02 -25.63 7.60
C ARG A 151 -12.53 -24.20 7.82
N LEU A 152 -12.05 -23.58 6.75
CA LEU A 152 -11.74 -22.16 6.70
C LEU A 152 -12.79 -21.46 5.85
N THR A 153 -13.33 -20.35 6.36
CA THR A 153 -14.31 -19.54 5.65
C THR A 153 -13.83 -18.10 5.60
N PHE A 154 -13.68 -17.55 4.39
CA PHE A 154 -13.60 -16.12 4.16
C PHE A 154 -15.01 -15.61 3.83
N SER A 155 -15.49 -14.60 4.54
CA SER A 155 -16.80 -13.97 4.34
C SER A 155 -16.69 -12.45 4.34
N ASP A 156 -17.78 -11.77 3.96
CA ASP A 156 -17.85 -10.30 3.92
C ASP A 156 -16.71 -9.65 3.11
N ILE A 157 -16.26 -10.37 2.07
CA ILE A 157 -15.13 -9.98 1.23
C ILE A 157 -15.55 -8.75 0.42
N SER A 158 -14.79 -7.66 0.55
CA SER A 158 -15.03 -6.42 -0.15
C SER A 158 -13.76 -5.55 -0.21
N GLU A 159 -13.85 -4.41 -0.88
CA GLU A 159 -12.78 -3.40 -0.87
C GLU A 159 -12.50 -2.83 0.54
N LYS A 160 -13.41 -3.02 1.51
CA LYS A 160 -13.23 -2.55 2.88
C LYS A 160 -12.47 -3.53 3.76
N GLY A 161 -12.40 -4.81 3.37
CA GLY A 161 -11.86 -5.87 4.21
C GLY A 161 -12.60 -7.19 4.03
N PHE A 162 -12.42 -8.09 5.00
CA PHE A 162 -13.05 -9.40 5.03
C PHE A 162 -13.04 -9.98 6.45
N ASN A 163 -13.87 -10.98 6.68
CA ASN A 163 -13.86 -11.81 7.86
C ASN A 163 -13.29 -13.19 7.52
N TRP A 164 -12.64 -13.81 8.49
CA TRP A 164 -12.11 -15.16 8.38
C TRP A 164 -12.46 -15.98 9.62
N MET A 165 -12.85 -17.22 9.42
CA MET A 165 -13.21 -18.15 10.50
C MET A 165 -12.60 -19.52 10.24
N GLY A 166 -11.92 -20.08 11.25
CA GLY A 166 -11.41 -21.44 11.30
C GLY A 166 -12.18 -22.29 12.30
N GLU A 167 -12.78 -23.38 11.82
CA GLU A 167 -13.72 -24.19 12.61
C GLU A 167 -13.48 -25.68 12.37
N TRP A 168 -13.69 -26.50 13.40
CA TRP A 168 -13.88 -27.93 13.16
C TRP A 168 -15.35 -28.19 12.83
N VAL A 169 -15.62 -28.97 11.79
CA VAL A 169 -16.97 -29.38 11.39
C VAL A 169 -17.05 -30.89 11.24
N ASN A 170 -18.21 -31.47 11.57
CA ASN A 170 -18.46 -32.87 11.25
C ASN A 170 -18.64 -33.06 9.73
N THR A 171 -18.54 -34.30 9.25
CA THR A 171 -18.62 -34.61 7.81
C THR A 171 -19.92 -34.19 7.13
N ALA A 172 -21.03 -34.11 7.89
CA ALA A 172 -22.32 -33.63 7.41
C ALA A 172 -22.49 -32.10 7.47
N GLU A 173 -21.51 -31.38 8.02
CA GLU A 173 -21.54 -29.92 8.29
C GLU A 173 -22.76 -29.45 9.13
N THR A 174 -23.41 -30.36 9.86
CA THR A 174 -24.53 -30.05 10.77
C THR A 174 -24.06 -29.55 12.13
N PHE A 175 -22.79 -29.73 12.46
CA PHE A 175 -22.15 -29.23 13.66
C PHE A 175 -20.86 -28.51 13.27
N ALA A 176 -20.69 -27.30 13.82
CA ALA A 176 -19.48 -26.51 13.69
C ALA A 176 -19.02 -26.04 15.07
N PHE A 177 -17.72 -26.15 15.30
CA PHE A 177 -17.05 -25.65 16.49
C PHE A 177 -15.99 -24.62 16.06
N PRO A 178 -16.33 -23.32 16.10
CA PRO A 178 -15.39 -22.28 15.73
C PRO A 178 -14.23 -22.24 16.72
N THR A 179 -13.00 -22.19 16.23
CA THR A 179 -11.79 -22.20 17.07
C THR A 179 -10.95 -20.94 16.92
N TRP A 180 -11.09 -20.23 15.80
CA TRP A 180 -10.29 -19.06 15.48
C TRP A 180 -11.09 -18.12 14.57
N LYS A 181 -11.12 -16.84 14.90
CA LYS A 181 -11.69 -15.79 14.06
C LYS A 181 -10.69 -14.67 13.80
N ILE A 182 -10.77 -14.06 12.62
CA ILE A 182 -9.99 -12.90 12.25
C ILE A 182 -10.91 -11.90 11.53
N GLU A 183 -10.90 -10.66 11.97
CA GLU A 183 -11.62 -9.55 11.36
C GLU A 183 -10.59 -8.60 10.74
N CYS A 184 -10.66 -8.38 9.43
CA CYS A 184 -9.66 -7.60 8.69
C CYS A 184 -10.29 -6.35 8.06
N ILE A 185 -9.63 -5.21 8.24
CA ILE A 185 -9.93 -3.96 7.55
C ILE A 185 -8.82 -3.72 6.52
N LYS A 186 -9.21 -3.53 5.26
CA LYS A 186 -8.26 -3.30 4.18
C LYS A 186 -7.55 -1.98 4.40
N ARG A 187 -6.21 -1.99 4.37
CA ARG A 187 -5.44 -0.75 4.36
C ARG A 187 -5.74 -0.07 3.05
N ILE A 188 -6.36 1.09 3.15
CA ILE A 188 -6.41 2.02 2.04
C ILE A 188 -4.98 2.57 1.93
N PRO A 189 -4.22 2.31 0.85
CA PRO A 189 -2.98 3.03 0.64
C PRO A 189 -3.33 4.50 0.68
N ALA A 190 -2.67 5.29 1.54
CA ALA A 190 -2.86 6.74 1.49
C ALA A 190 -2.62 7.15 0.04
N SER A 191 -3.65 7.67 -0.64
CA SER A 191 -3.48 8.05 -2.04
C SER A 191 -2.27 8.98 -2.13
N ASP A 192 -1.50 8.90 -3.22
CA ASP A 192 -0.33 9.78 -3.41
C ASP A 192 -0.68 11.26 -3.17
N LYS A 193 -1.92 11.64 -3.52
CA LYS A 193 -2.51 12.95 -3.20
C LYS A 193 -2.67 13.21 -1.70
N ALA A 194 -3.14 12.24 -0.92
CA ALA A 194 -3.25 12.35 0.53
C ALA A 194 -1.87 12.47 1.22
N ILE A 195 -0.84 11.77 0.70
CA ILE A 195 0.54 11.91 1.20
C ILE A 195 1.07 13.31 0.91
N ILE A 196 0.89 13.80 -0.31
CA ILE A 196 1.25 15.18 -0.70
C ILE A 196 0.56 16.19 0.23
N LEU A 197 -0.76 16.08 0.45
CA LEU A 197 -1.51 16.97 1.34
C LEU A 197 -0.97 16.94 2.78
N LYS A 198 -0.70 15.75 3.32
CA LYS A 198 -0.09 15.58 4.63
C LYS A 198 1.29 16.25 4.72
N ASN A 199 2.12 16.11 3.70
CA ASN A 199 3.46 16.72 3.66
C ASN A 199 3.39 18.25 3.50
N THR A 200 2.38 18.77 2.79
CA THR A 200 2.07 20.21 2.71
C THR A 200 1.66 20.79 4.07
N GLU A 201 0.85 20.07 4.84
CA GLU A 201 0.51 20.46 6.22
C GLU A 201 1.74 20.41 7.14
N ALA A 202 2.55 19.35 7.02
CA ALA A 202 3.80 19.21 7.77
C ALA A 202 4.78 20.36 7.48
N PHE A 203 4.86 20.84 6.23
CA PHE A 203 5.65 22.01 5.85
C PHE A 203 5.21 23.25 6.61
N SER A 204 3.90 23.54 6.59
CA SER A 204 3.35 24.70 7.27
C SER A 204 3.58 24.63 8.78
N LYS A 205 3.43 23.44 9.37
CA LYS A 205 3.71 23.21 10.79
C LYS A 205 5.18 23.45 11.13
N ALA A 206 6.11 22.84 10.40
CA ALA A 206 7.55 23.02 10.62
C ALA A 206 7.96 24.49 10.49
N TYR A 207 7.38 25.22 9.53
CA TYR A 207 7.65 26.65 9.36
C TYR A 207 7.13 27.50 10.55
N MET A 208 5.93 27.20 11.06
CA MET A 208 5.39 27.86 12.26
C MET A 208 6.21 27.56 13.51
N ASP A 209 6.72 26.33 13.64
CA ASP A 209 7.51 25.89 14.78
C ASP A 209 8.98 26.31 14.69
N SER A 210 9.42 26.93 13.59
CA SER A 210 10.82 27.24 13.29
C SER A 210 11.73 25.99 13.28
N ASP A 211 11.15 24.83 12.96
CA ASP A 211 11.86 23.56 12.83
C ASP A 211 12.42 23.43 11.40
N TYR A 212 13.57 24.05 11.20
CA TYR A 212 14.20 24.13 9.87
C TYR A 212 14.70 22.78 9.36
N GLU A 213 15.05 21.85 10.26
CA GLU A 213 15.46 20.50 9.89
C GLU A 213 14.26 19.70 9.37
N ALA A 214 13.15 19.70 10.10
CA ALA A 214 11.92 19.07 9.64
C ALA A 214 11.42 19.69 8.32
N LEU A 215 11.48 21.01 8.19
CA LEU A 215 11.12 21.72 6.96
C LEU A 215 12.00 21.28 5.78
N ALA A 216 13.32 21.24 5.97
CA ALA A 216 14.25 20.84 4.92
C ALA A 216 14.08 19.36 4.52
N ASN A 217 13.69 18.49 5.47
CA ASN A 217 13.42 17.07 5.21
C ASN A 217 12.17 16.79 4.36
N ILE A 218 11.35 17.81 4.09
CA ILE A 218 10.24 17.73 3.13
C ILE A 218 10.77 17.86 1.70
N TYR A 219 11.92 18.49 1.50
CA TYR A 219 12.59 18.55 0.21
C TYR A 219 13.37 17.27 -0.09
N SER A 220 13.38 16.90 -1.37
CA SER A 220 14.29 15.90 -1.91
C SER A 220 15.74 16.35 -1.72
N GLU A 221 16.69 15.41 -1.66
CA GLU A 221 18.11 15.73 -1.47
C GLU A 221 18.62 16.68 -2.58
N ASP A 222 18.14 16.48 -3.81
CA ASP A 222 18.43 17.27 -5.01
C ASP A 222 17.42 18.40 -5.30
N GLY A 223 16.62 18.78 -4.30
CA GLY A 223 15.57 19.79 -4.41
C GLY A 223 16.10 21.18 -4.74
N LYS A 224 15.24 22.02 -5.35
CA LYS A 224 15.56 23.40 -5.76
C LYS A 224 14.43 24.36 -5.42
N ILE A 225 14.79 25.55 -4.96
CA ILE A 225 13.86 26.65 -4.73
C ILE A 225 14.22 27.85 -5.61
N PHE A 226 13.19 28.61 -5.99
CA PHE A 226 13.28 29.74 -6.92
C PHE A 226 12.78 31.02 -6.23
N PRO A 227 13.46 31.49 -5.17
CA PRO A 227 13.03 32.67 -4.42
C PRO A 227 13.08 33.93 -5.30
N MET A 228 12.12 34.83 -5.07
CA MET A 228 12.09 36.12 -5.76
C MET A 228 13.40 36.91 -5.52
N ASN A 229 13.92 37.52 -6.59
CA ASN A 229 15.14 38.35 -6.58
C ASN A 229 16.42 37.62 -6.15
N ALA A 230 16.50 36.30 -6.34
CA ALA A 230 17.68 35.50 -6.07
C ALA A 230 17.88 34.43 -7.16
N ASP A 231 19.10 33.90 -7.26
CA ASP A 231 19.39 32.76 -8.12
C ASP A 231 18.76 31.47 -7.57
N ILE A 232 18.72 30.42 -8.37
CA ILE A 232 18.22 29.09 -7.98
C ILE A 232 19.08 28.55 -6.85
N ILE A 233 18.44 28.20 -5.73
CA ILE A 233 19.10 27.55 -4.59
C ILE A 233 18.85 26.05 -4.68
N SER A 234 19.93 25.27 -4.71
CA SER A 234 19.88 23.81 -4.91
C SER A 234 20.47 23.06 -3.71
N GLY A 235 19.82 21.95 -3.34
CA GLY A 235 20.25 21.05 -2.28
C GLY A 235 19.63 21.37 -0.92
N ARG A 236 19.29 20.33 -0.16
CA ARG A 236 18.57 20.43 1.12
C ARG A 236 19.21 21.38 2.13
N GLU A 237 20.53 21.34 2.26
CA GLU A 237 21.26 22.20 3.21
C GLU A 237 21.12 23.69 2.86
N ALA A 238 21.24 24.04 1.58
CA ALA A 238 21.10 25.42 1.11
C ALA A 238 19.66 25.91 1.23
N ILE A 239 18.69 25.03 0.96
CA ILE A 239 17.26 25.29 1.16
C ILE A 239 16.98 25.57 2.65
N MET A 240 17.48 24.73 3.56
CA MET A 240 17.32 24.95 5.00
C MET A 240 17.78 26.33 5.42
N LYS A 241 19.00 26.74 5.01
CA LYS A 241 19.56 28.07 5.31
C LYS A 241 18.67 29.20 4.79
N ARG A 242 18.00 29.02 3.65
CA ARG A 242 17.09 30.03 3.09
C ARG A 242 15.81 30.22 3.91
N TRP A 243 15.34 29.18 4.59
CA TRP A 243 14.12 29.20 5.41
C TRP A 243 14.34 29.73 6.83
N VAL A 244 15.59 29.85 7.28
CA VAL A 244 15.92 30.44 8.58
C VAL A 244 15.43 31.88 8.63
N LEU A 245 14.57 32.17 9.61
CA LEU A 245 14.01 33.49 9.83
C LEU A 245 15.02 34.43 10.50
N ALA A 246 14.89 35.72 10.23
CA ALA A 246 15.66 36.74 10.95
C ALA A 246 15.36 36.69 12.45
N GLU A 247 16.37 36.98 13.27
CA GLU A 247 16.24 36.98 14.73
C GLU A 247 15.05 37.85 15.20
N GLY A 248 14.29 37.34 16.18
CA GLY A 248 13.06 37.99 16.68
C GLY A 248 11.82 37.78 15.82
N THR A 249 11.94 37.20 14.61
CA THR A 249 10.79 36.90 13.76
C THR A 249 10.12 35.58 14.17
N LYS A 250 8.81 35.61 14.36
CA LYS A 250 7.98 34.41 14.58
C LYS A 250 6.87 34.33 13.54
N VAL A 251 6.71 33.17 12.92
CA VAL A 251 5.55 32.84 12.10
C VAL A 251 4.41 32.40 13.03
N LEU A 252 3.35 33.18 13.07
CA LEU A 252 2.16 32.93 13.89
C LEU A 252 1.16 32.02 13.19
N HIS A 253 1.13 32.09 11.86
CA HIS A 253 0.26 31.30 11.02
C HIS A 253 0.92 31.09 9.66
N HIS A 254 0.78 29.89 9.13
CA HIS A 254 1.06 29.57 7.74
C HIS A 254 0.10 28.49 7.27
N LYS A 255 -0.42 28.65 6.05
CA LYS A 255 -1.28 27.67 5.41
C LYS A 255 -1.03 27.68 3.91
N VAL A 256 -0.95 26.48 3.35
CA VAL A 256 -0.88 26.24 1.91
C VAL A 256 -2.19 25.59 1.48
N THR A 257 -2.80 26.11 0.43
CA THR A 257 -4.08 25.63 -0.12
C THR A 257 -3.90 25.25 -1.59
N PRO A 258 -3.70 23.96 -1.88
CA PRO A 258 -3.65 23.44 -3.24
C PRO A 258 -4.93 23.74 -4.01
N SER A 259 -4.80 24.23 -5.23
CA SER A 259 -5.92 24.37 -6.18
C SER A 259 -6.01 23.14 -7.09
N GLU A 260 -4.87 22.57 -7.46
CA GLU A 260 -4.77 21.33 -8.22
C GLU A 260 -3.56 20.53 -7.76
N ILE A 261 -3.72 19.21 -7.69
CA ILE A 261 -2.61 18.28 -7.56
C ILE A 261 -2.78 17.24 -8.65
N LYS A 262 -1.79 17.12 -9.54
CA LYS A 262 -1.78 16.12 -10.61
C LYS A 262 -0.54 15.25 -10.50
N ILE A 263 -0.78 13.95 -10.40
CA ILE A 263 0.27 12.92 -10.32
C ILE A 263 0.53 12.38 -11.73
N ILE A 264 1.81 12.24 -12.07
CA ILE A 264 2.34 11.82 -13.36
C ILE A 264 3.54 10.88 -13.09
N GLY A 265 3.25 9.58 -12.93
CA GLY A 265 4.25 8.58 -12.54
C GLY A 265 4.84 8.90 -11.16
N ASP A 266 6.18 8.92 -11.07
CA ASP A 266 6.92 9.28 -9.84
C ASP A 266 7.06 10.79 -9.62
N TYR A 267 6.37 11.61 -10.40
CA TYR A 267 6.31 13.05 -10.23
C TYR A 267 4.88 13.51 -10.00
N ALA A 268 4.71 14.65 -9.36
CA ALA A 268 3.45 15.36 -9.34
C ALA A 268 3.71 16.86 -9.45
N TYR A 269 2.75 17.62 -9.96
CA TYR A 269 2.75 19.05 -9.75
C TYR A 269 1.56 19.45 -8.88
N ASP A 270 1.78 20.49 -8.08
CA ASP A 270 0.81 21.17 -7.26
C ASP A 270 0.93 22.67 -7.50
N TYR A 271 -0.19 23.37 -7.66
CA TYR A 271 -0.21 24.82 -7.62
C TYR A 271 -1.39 25.30 -6.80
N GLY A 272 -1.24 26.46 -6.19
CA GLY A 272 -2.28 27.05 -5.37
C GLY A 272 -1.84 28.34 -4.70
N TYR A 273 -2.38 28.55 -3.50
CA TYR A 273 -2.19 29.77 -2.73
C TYR A 273 -1.58 29.46 -1.37
N TYR A 274 -0.82 30.40 -0.84
CA TYR A 274 -0.35 30.36 0.54
C TYR A 274 -0.72 31.66 1.25
N GLU A 275 -0.89 31.57 2.55
CA GLU A 275 -1.15 32.70 3.43
C GLU A 275 -0.46 32.51 4.78
N GLY A 276 -0.16 33.62 5.45
CA GLY A 276 0.44 33.57 6.77
C GLY A 276 0.51 34.92 7.45
N ARG A 277 0.98 34.87 8.70
CA ARG A 277 1.20 36.04 9.56
C ARG A 277 2.51 35.89 10.31
N THR A 278 3.32 36.92 10.29
CA THR A 278 4.58 37.00 11.05
C THR A 278 4.55 38.14 12.04
N ARG A 279 5.33 38.00 13.13
CA ARG A 279 5.62 39.07 14.08
C ARG A 279 7.13 39.25 14.16
N THR A 280 7.61 40.48 13.92
CA THR A 280 9.04 40.81 13.90
C THR A 280 9.43 41.62 15.14
N THR A 281 8.75 42.73 15.38
CA THR A 281 8.85 43.55 16.59
C THR A 281 7.45 43.75 17.16
N ALA A 282 7.24 43.53 18.45
CA ALA A 282 5.94 43.79 19.07
C ALA A 282 5.61 45.30 18.98
N PRO A 283 4.38 45.71 18.61
CA PRO A 283 3.18 44.93 18.34
C PRO A 283 2.90 44.67 16.84
N LEU A 284 3.87 44.82 15.94
CA LEU A 284 3.65 44.75 14.49
C LEU A 284 3.52 43.29 14.00
N GLU A 285 2.28 42.92 13.67
CA GLU A 285 1.98 41.71 12.89
C GLU A 285 1.84 42.06 11.40
N ILE A 286 2.48 41.27 10.55
CA ILE A 286 2.46 41.45 9.10
C ILE A 286 1.82 40.21 8.49
N ALA A 287 0.67 40.41 7.84
CA ALA A 287 0.02 39.39 7.03
C ALA A 287 0.65 39.33 5.62
N PHE A 288 0.86 38.12 5.13
CA PHE A 288 1.38 37.87 3.79
C PHE A 288 0.54 36.79 3.10
N LYS A 289 0.42 36.91 1.78
CA LYS A 289 -0.25 35.92 0.92
C LYS A 289 0.43 35.85 -0.43
N GLY A 290 0.25 34.75 -1.14
CA GLY A 290 0.81 34.58 -2.47
C GLY A 290 0.31 33.33 -3.18
N LYS A 291 0.96 33.02 -4.30
CA LYS A 291 0.70 31.84 -5.13
C LYS A 291 1.98 31.06 -5.36
N TYR A 292 1.87 29.76 -5.60
CA TYR A 292 3.02 28.88 -5.76
C TYR A 292 2.82 27.84 -6.87
N VAL A 293 3.92 27.25 -7.30
CA VAL A 293 3.98 25.98 -8.04
C VAL A 293 5.04 25.10 -7.39
N ILE A 294 4.68 23.86 -7.08
CA ILE A 294 5.57 22.83 -6.54
C ILE A 294 5.57 21.63 -7.48
N VAL A 295 6.76 21.11 -7.79
CA VAL A 295 6.93 19.78 -8.37
C VAL A 295 7.36 18.84 -7.25
N TRP A 296 6.61 17.78 -7.04
CA TRP A 296 6.92 16.70 -6.13
C TRP A 296 7.61 15.54 -6.86
N LYS A 297 8.48 14.83 -6.16
CA LYS A 297 9.17 13.62 -6.63
C LYS A 297 8.99 12.52 -5.59
N LYS A 298 8.54 11.36 -6.04
CA LYS A 298 8.33 10.18 -5.20
C LYS A 298 9.68 9.54 -4.89
N HIS A 299 9.91 9.20 -3.63
CA HIS A 299 11.09 8.49 -3.17
C HIS A 299 10.70 7.45 -2.13
N LYS A 300 10.88 6.16 -2.46
CA LYS A 300 10.59 5.02 -1.56
C LYS A 300 9.19 5.08 -0.91
N GLY A 301 8.18 5.50 -1.68
CA GLY A 301 6.79 5.60 -1.23
C GLY A 301 6.41 6.90 -0.51
N ASP A 302 7.36 7.83 -0.28
CA ASP A 302 7.09 9.18 0.23
C ASP A 302 7.19 10.22 -0.90
N TRP A 303 6.53 11.36 -0.75
CA TRP A 303 6.57 12.47 -1.72
C TRP A 303 7.36 13.63 -1.16
N LYS A 304 8.42 14.02 -1.87
CA LYS A 304 9.30 15.12 -1.49
C LYS A 304 9.21 16.27 -2.47
N ILE A 305 9.35 17.50 -1.99
CA ILE A 305 9.43 18.68 -2.85
C ILE A 305 10.72 18.62 -3.67
N TYR A 306 10.60 18.69 -4.99
CA TYR A 306 11.71 18.70 -5.94
C TYR A 306 11.97 20.10 -6.49
N LEU A 307 10.94 20.80 -6.97
CA LEU A 307 11.03 22.21 -7.39
C LEU A 307 9.97 23.00 -6.66
N ASP A 308 10.31 24.19 -6.17
CA ASP A 308 9.37 25.06 -5.45
C ASP A 308 9.62 26.53 -5.78
N ILE A 309 8.59 27.16 -6.34
CA ILE A 309 8.58 28.56 -6.72
C ILE A 309 7.31 29.22 -6.19
N TRP A 310 7.47 30.38 -5.58
CA TRP A 310 6.34 31.16 -5.05
C TRP A 310 6.51 32.64 -5.34
N ASN A 311 5.38 33.34 -5.44
CA ASN A 311 5.33 34.77 -5.67
C ASN A 311 4.31 35.44 -4.73
N PRO A 312 4.68 36.53 -4.06
CA PRO A 312 3.75 37.26 -3.20
C PRO A 312 2.66 37.92 -4.04
N LEU A 313 1.45 37.97 -3.49
CA LEU A 313 0.37 38.80 -4.00
C LEU A 313 0.30 40.08 -3.16
N LYS A 314 0.01 41.21 -3.81
CA LYS A 314 -0.24 42.46 -3.08
C LYS A 314 -1.47 42.27 -2.20
N ASN A 315 -1.39 42.81 -0.98
CA ASN A 315 -2.51 42.82 -0.05
C ASN A 315 -3.66 43.64 -0.59
#